data_AF-A0A841CRB2-F1
#
_entry.id   AF-A0A841CRB2-F1
#
_cell.length_a   1.000
_cell.length_b   1.000
_cell.length_c   1.000
_cell.angle_alpha   90.00
_cell.angle_beta   90.00
_cell.angle_gamma   90.00
#
_symmetry.space_group_name_H-M   'P 1'
#
loop_
_entity.id
_entity.type
_entity.pdbx_description
1 polymer ?
#
loop_
_entity_poly.entity_id
_entity_poly.type
_entity_poly.pdbx_seq_one_letter_code
_entity_poly.pdbx_strand_id
1 'polypeptide(L)' 'MTATPPDPDPAQTPGLEPGGGVAPGDTPPDSGQTSGVSPDQPIPPRSRNIVALVIVTILTLMVLGFVVAQIMGWAKLF' A
#
# COMPACT_ATOMS: atom_id res chain seq x y z
N MET A 1 -7.20 -34.25 -13.22
CA MET A 1 -7.41 -34.68 -11.82
C MET A 1 -7.80 -33.43 -11.05
N THR A 2 -9.09 -33.21 -10.83
CA THR A 2 -9.58 -32.10 -9.99
C THR A 2 -9.59 -32.59 -8.55
N ALA A 3 -8.72 -32.04 -7.71
CA ALA A 3 -8.67 -32.36 -6.29
C ALA A 3 -9.98 -31.91 -5.63
N THR A 4 -10.66 -32.85 -4.95
CA THR A 4 -11.74 -32.52 -4.02
C THR A 4 -11.19 -31.56 -2.97
N PRO A 5 -11.82 -30.40 -2.72
CA PRO A 5 -11.42 -29.51 -1.64
C PRO A 5 -11.30 -30.30 -0.32
N PRO A 6 -10.28 -30.01 0.51
CA PRO A 6 -10.10 -30.72 1.79
C PRO A 6 -11.20 -30.39 2.82
N ASP A 7 -12.05 -29.40 2.52
CA ASP A 7 -13.04 -28.89 3.45
C ASP A 7 -14.27 -29.82 3.52
N PRO A 8 -14.74 -30.16 4.74
CA PRO A 8 -15.93 -30.97 4.92
C PRO A 8 -17.18 -30.25 4.38
N ASP A 9 -18.13 -31.02 3.86
CA ASP A 9 -19.42 -30.50 3.39
C ASP A 9 -20.13 -29.74 4.54
N PRO A 10 -20.49 -28.46 4.37
CA PRO A 10 -21.21 -27.68 5.37
C PRO A 10 -22.53 -28.32 5.82
N ALA A 11 -23.20 -29.08 4.93
CA ALA A 11 -24.43 -29.80 5.28
C ALA A 11 -24.18 -31.00 6.22
N GLN A 12 -22.93 -31.45 6.33
CA GLN A 12 -22.52 -32.60 7.14
C GLN A 12 -21.66 -32.19 8.35
N THR A 13 -21.42 -30.90 8.54
CA THR A 13 -20.62 -30.39 9.67
C THR A 13 -21.55 -30.13 10.87
N PRO A 14 -21.39 -30.87 11.99
CA PRO A 14 -22.21 -30.65 13.18
C PRO A 14 -22.03 -29.25 13.76
N GLY A 15 -23.13 -28.61 14.17
CA GLY A 15 -23.11 -27.28 14.78
C GLY A 15 -23.13 -26.11 13.81
N LEU A 16 -23.15 -26.36 12.49
CA LEU A 16 -23.37 -25.29 11.50
C LEU A 16 -24.85 -25.12 11.18
N GLU A 17 -25.35 -23.89 11.24
CA GLU A 17 -26.64 -23.55 10.65
C GLU A 17 -26.58 -23.66 9.12
N PRO A 18 -27.72 -23.95 8.45
CA PRO A 18 -27.81 -23.89 6.99
C PRO A 18 -27.30 -22.53 6.47
N GLY A 19 -26.15 -22.53 5.80
CA GLY A 19 -25.43 -21.31 5.39
C GLY A 19 -24.01 -21.18 5.94
N GLY A 20 -23.55 -22.13 6.78
CA GLY A 20 -22.16 -22.19 7.25
C GLY A 20 -21.84 -21.30 8.47
N GLY A 21 -22.87 -20.76 9.14
CA GLY A 21 -22.74 -20.05 10.40
C GLY A 21 -22.74 -21.00 11.60
N VAL A 22 -22.45 -20.47 12.80
CA VAL A 22 -22.63 -21.16 14.09
C VAL A 22 -23.53 -20.31 14.99
N ALA A 23 -24.12 -20.95 16.00
CA ALA A 23 -24.90 -20.26 17.02
C ALA A 23 -24.04 -19.21 17.76
N PRO A 24 -24.61 -18.06 18.16
CA PRO A 24 -23.88 -17.05 18.92
C PRO A 24 -23.32 -17.62 20.24
N GLY A 25 -22.01 -17.77 20.34
CA GLY A 25 -21.32 -18.34 21.50
C GLY A 25 -20.54 -19.62 21.22
N ASP A 26 -20.83 -20.32 20.12
CA ASP A 26 -19.94 -21.34 19.57
C ASP A 26 -18.77 -20.68 18.84
N THR A 27 -17.57 -21.25 18.98
CA THR A 27 -16.40 -20.76 18.23
C THR A 27 -16.66 -21.00 16.74
N PRO A 28 -16.70 -19.95 15.90
CA PRO A 28 -16.90 -20.11 14.46
C PRO A 28 -15.87 -21.09 13.88
N PRO A 29 -16.22 -21.91 12.87
CA PRO A 29 -15.22 -22.68 12.13
C PRO A 29 -14.16 -21.73 11.59
N ASP A 30 -12.91 -22.20 11.51
CA ASP A 30 -11.74 -21.44 11.07
C ASP A 30 -11.94 -20.95 9.62
N SER A 31 -12.73 -19.90 9.47
CA SER A 31 -12.92 -19.18 8.24
C SER A 31 -11.64 -18.40 8.11
N GLY A 32 -10.70 -18.93 7.32
CA GLY A 32 -9.41 -18.30 7.04
C GLY A 32 -9.59 -16.82 6.75
N GLN A 33 -9.48 -16.02 7.80
CA GLN A 33 -9.65 -14.58 7.77
C GLN A 33 -8.45 -14.03 7.02
N THR A 34 -8.59 -13.87 5.71
CA THR A 34 -7.69 -13.04 4.91
C THR A 34 -8.07 -11.55 5.04
N SER A 35 -9.22 -11.24 5.64
CA SER A 35 -9.62 -9.89 6.02
C SER A 35 -8.86 -9.43 7.26
N GLY A 36 -7.57 -9.17 7.09
CA GLY A 36 -6.65 -8.79 8.15
C GLY A 36 -5.17 -8.84 7.76
N VAL A 37 -4.84 -9.39 6.59
CA VAL A 37 -3.45 -9.47 6.08
C VAL A 37 -3.14 -8.28 5.17
N SER A 38 -3.45 -7.06 5.62
CA SER A 38 -2.67 -5.92 5.15
C SER A 38 -1.55 -5.76 6.17
N PRO A 39 -0.28 -6.04 5.82
CA PRO A 39 0.84 -5.66 6.68
C PRO A 39 0.70 -4.16 6.96
N ASP A 40 0.92 -3.79 8.21
CA ASP A 40 0.94 -2.39 8.64
C ASP A 40 1.81 -1.60 7.65
N GLN A 41 1.18 -0.75 6.82
CA GLN A 41 1.90 -0.06 5.75
C GLN A 41 2.80 0.98 6.43
N PRO A 42 4.15 0.88 6.29
CA PRO A 42 5.02 1.86 6.91
C PRO A 42 4.70 3.23 6.31
N ILE A 43 4.11 4.12 7.10
CA ILE A 43 3.91 5.50 6.68
C ILE A 43 5.31 6.07 6.45
N PRO A 44 5.66 6.48 5.21
CA PRO A 44 6.98 6.97 4.93
C PRO A 44 7.29 8.16 5.84
N PRO A 45 8.47 8.20 6.47
CA PRO A 45 8.79 9.25 7.42
C PRO A 45 8.74 10.60 6.71
N ARG A 46 8.08 11.59 7.35
CA ARG A 46 7.89 12.95 6.81
C ARG A 46 9.21 13.61 6.38
N SER A 47 10.33 13.21 6.97
CA SER A 47 11.69 13.66 6.62
C SER A 47 12.08 13.35 5.17
N ARG A 48 11.67 12.20 4.61
CA ARG A 48 11.99 11.83 3.22
C ARG A 48 11.37 12.82 2.22
N ASN A 49 10.16 13.29 2.52
CA ASN A 49 9.44 14.23 1.68
C ASN A 49 10.07 15.63 1.73
N ILE A 50 10.58 16.03 2.90
CA ILE A 50 11.29 17.31 3.08
C ILE A 50 12.61 17.30 2.30
N VAL A 51 13.39 16.22 2.39
CA VAL A 51 14.65 16.09 1.64
C VAL A 51 14.41 16.16 0.13
N ALA A 52 13.41 15.44 -0.38
CA ALA A 52 13.03 15.50 -1.79
C ALA A 52 12.63 16.93 -2.21
N LEU A 53 11.85 17.62 -1.39
CA LEU A 53 11.43 19.01 -1.65
C LEU A 53 12.62 19.97 -1.69
N VAL A 54 13.57 19.84 -0.77
CA VAL A 54 14.80 20.66 -0.75
C VAL A 54 15.62 20.45 -2.02
N ILE A 55 15.85 19.20 -2.43
CA ILE A 55 16.61 18.86 -3.64
C ILE A 55 15.94 19.46 -4.88
N VAL A 56 14.63 19.25 -5.03
CA VAL A 56 13.87 19.80 -6.16
C VAL A 56 13.96 21.32 -6.18
N THR A 57 13.80 21.98 -5.03
CA THR A 57 13.89 23.45 -4.91
C THR A 57 15.26 23.97 -5.36
N ILE A 58 16.35 23.35 -4.91
CA ILE A 58 17.71 23.73 -5.30
C ILE A 58 17.92 23.56 -6.82
N LEU A 59 17.52 22.41 -7.37
CA LEU A 59 17.62 22.15 -8.81
C LEU A 59 16.81 23.17 -9.62
N THR A 60 15.58 23.47 -9.21
CA THR A 60 14.73 24.47 -9.87
C THR A 60 15.38 25.84 -9.85
N LEU A 61 15.92 26.29 -8.72
CA LEU A 61 16.62 27.58 -8.62
C LEU A 61 17.88 27.62 -9.50
N MET A 62 18.64 26.53 -9.57
CA MET A 62 19.83 26.44 -10.41
C MET A 62 19.49 26.54 -11.89
N VAL A 63 18.49 25.78 -12.35
CA VAL A 63 18.01 25.83 -13.74
C VAL A 63 17.44 27.21 -14.07
N LEU A 64 16.62 27.77 -13.18
CA LEU A 64 16.02 29.08 -13.38
C LEU A 64 17.10 30.18 -13.46
N GLY A 65 18.08 30.16 -12.56
CA GLY A 65 19.22 31.07 -12.58
C GLY A 65 20.04 30.95 -13.85
N PHE A 66 20.29 29.72 -14.33
CA PHE A 66 20.98 29.49 -15.60
C PHE A 66 20.21 30.07 -16.79
N VAL A 67 18.90 29.82 -16.87
CA VAL A 67 18.04 30.36 -17.94
C VAL A 67 18.03 31.88 -17.91
N VAL A 68 17.90 32.49 -16.72
CA VAL A 68 17.97 33.95 -16.56
C VAL A 68 19.32 34.50 -17.00
N ALA A 69 20.43 33.86 -16.61
CA ALA A 69 21.78 34.27 -17.00
C ALA A 69 22.01 34.17 -18.53
N GLN A 70 21.44 33.15 -19.18
CA GLN A 70 21.45 33.00 -20.64
C GLN A 70 20.66 34.13 -21.33
N ILE A 71 19.45 34.43 -20.85
CA ILE A 71 18.59 35.48 -21.40
C ILE A 71 19.20 36.87 -21.20
N MET A 72 19.78 37.12 -20.02
CA MET A 72 20.43 38.40 -19.69
C MET A 72 21.76 38.60 -20.45
N GLY A 73 22.21 37.59 -21.22
CA GLY A 73 23.45 37.66 -21.99
C GLY A 73 24.72 37.57 -21.13
N TRP A 74 24.59 37.28 -19.83
CA TRP A 74 25.75 37.03 -18.94
C TRP A 74 26.54 35.81 -19.37
N ALA A 75 25.88 34.82 -19.97
CA ALA A 75 26.53 33.64 -20.53
C ALA A 75 27.27 33.89 -21.86
N LYS A 76 27.14 35.08 -22.48
CA LYS A 76 27.90 35.46 -23.68
C LYS A 76 29.16 36.29 -23.38
N LEU A 77 29.41 36.61 -22.10
CA LEU A 77 30.61 37.31 -21.64
C LEU A 77 31.71 36.38 -21.09
N PHE A 78 31.42 35.09 -20.94
CA PHE A 78 32.37 34.02 -20.63
C PHE A 78 32.55 33.12 -21.86
#